data_AF-A0A9D1SMJ0-F1
#
_entry.id   AF-A0A9D1SMJ0-F1
#
_cell.length_a   1.000
_cell.length_b   1.000
_cell.length_c   1.000
_cell.angle_alpha   90.00
_cell.angle_beta   90.00
_cell.angle_gamma   90.00
#
_symmetry.space_group_name_H-M   'P 1'
#
loop_
_entity.id
_entity.type
_entity.pdbx_description
1 polymer ?
#
loop_
_entity_poly.entity_id
_entity_poly.type
_entity_poly.pdbx_seq_one_letter_code
_entity_poly.pdbx_strand_id
1 'polypeptide(L)'
;VPFIFYYGLLALVYALPGVQFGAATLWGIDKFLFGIIVGTIAFYFGARWYVKIKRENGGHAKFAFQKVVVPLSFLVVVTIIFWLITM
;
A
#
# COMPACT_ATOMS: atom_id res chain seq x y z
N VAL A 1 1.51 -5.77 -13.98
CA VAL A 1 0.16 -5.94 -14.57
C VAL A 1 -0.95 -5.49 -13.62
N PRO A 2 -1.13 -6.03 -12.39
CA PRO A 2 -2.28 -5.67 -11.55
C PRO A 2 -2.30 -4.19 -11.12
N PHE A 3 -1.12 -3.60 -10.85
CA PHE A 3 -1.03 -2.19 -10.43
C PHE A 3 -1.47 -1.20 -11.52
N ILE A 4 -1.15 -1.46 -12.79
CA ILE A 4 -1.52 -0.56 -13.90
C ILE A 4 -3.04 -0.53 -14.05
N PHE A 5 -3.68 -1.70 -14.02
CA PHE A 5 -5.13 -1.80 -14.06
C PHE A 5 -5.78 -1.11 -12.86
N TYR A 6 -5.23 -1.31 -11.66
CA TYR A 6 -5.69 -0.66 -10.44
C TYR A 6 -5.58 0.87 -10.50
N TYR A 7 -4.46 1.43 -10.97
CA TYR A 7 -4.32 2.87 -11.16
C TYR A 7 -5.21 3.41 -12.29
N GLY A 8 -5.50 2.62 -13.33
CA GLY A 8 -6.49 2.97 -14.34
C GLY A 8 -7.91 3.09 -13.78
N LEU A 9 -8.31 2.15 -12.91
CA LEU A 9 -9.58 2.26 -12.18
C LEU A 9 -9.59 3.45 -11.23
N LEU A 10 -8.47 3.73 -10.56
CA LEU A 10 -8.34 4.93 -9.73
C LEU A 10 -8.58 6.20 -10.55
N ALA A 11 -7.94 6.32 -11.71
CA ALA A 11 -8.15 7.46 -12.61
C ALA A 11 -9.61 7.60 -13.07
N LEU A 12 -10.29 6.47 -13.34
CA LEU A 12 -11.71 6.48 -13.66
C LEU A 12 -12.56 7.01 -12.51
N VAL A 13 -12.29 6.58 -11.27
CA VAL A 13 -12.98 7.08 -10.07
C VAL A 13 -12.77 8.59 -9.92
N TYR A 14 -11.56 9.08 -10.22
CA TYR A 14 -11.24 10.52 -10.25
C TYR A 14 -11.98 11.30 -11.34
N ALA A 15 -12.43 10.64 -12.41
CA ALA A 15 -13.17 11.25 -13.50
C ALA A 15 -14.70 11.21 -13.30
N LEU A 16 -15.21 10.53 -12.26
CA LEU A 16 -16.65 10.39 -12.03
C LEU A 16 -17.26 11.71 -11.51
N PRO A 17 -18.36 12.18 -12.10
CA PRO A 17 -19.06 13.37 -11.61
C PRO A 17 -19.70 13.06 -10.23
N GLY A 18 -19.40 13.90 -9.24
CA GLY A 18 -19.91 13.77 -7.87
C GLY A 18 -18.89 13.28 -6.84
N VAL A 19 -17.70 12.84 -7.26
CA VAL A 19 -16.61 12.53 -6.33
C VAL A 19 -15.77 13.78 -6.08
N GLN A 20 -15.81 14.30 -4.85
CA GLN A 20 -15.01 15.45 -4.46
C GLN A 20 -13.69 15.00 -3.82
N PHE A 21 -12.59 15.25 -4.51
CA PHE A 21 -11.23 15.04 -4.01
C PHE A 21 -10.60 16.38 -3.61
N GLY A 22 -9.65 16.37 -2.68
CA GLY A 22 -8.93 17.57 -2.23
C GLY A 22 -9.52 18.31 -1.03
N ALA A 23 -10.65 17.87 -0.46
CA ALA A 23 -11.18 18.42 0.80
C ALA A 23 -10.25 18.11 2.01
N ALA A 24 -9.49 17.01 1.92
CA ALA A 24 -8.50 16.64 2.91
C ALA A 24 -7.14 16.46 2.21
N THR A 25 -6.29 17.47 2.30
CA THR A 25 -4.93 17.43 1.75
C THR A 25 -3.89 17.15 2.83
N LEU A 26 -2.83 16.43 2.46
CA LEU A 26 -1.59 16.30 3.23
C LEU A 26 -0.48 16.85 2.34
N TRP A 27 0.18 17.92 2.77
CA TRP A 27 1.25 18.59 2.00
C TRP A 27 0.86 18.98 0.57
N GLY A 28 -0.40 19.39 0.35
CA GLY A 28 -0.90 19.80 -0.97
C GLY A 28 -1.32 18.66 -1.89
N ILE A 29 -1.18 17.40 -1.47
CA ILE A 29 -1.66 16.22 -2.18
C ILE A 29 -2.94 15.72 -1.50
N ASP A 30 -3.92 15.27 -2.28
CA ASP A 30 -5.10 14.59 -1.76
C ASP A 30 -4.72 13.38 -0.89
N LYS A 31 -5.24 13.32 0.34
CA LYS A 31 -4.90 12.27 1.32
C LYS A 31 -5.21 10.87 0.81
N PHE A 32 -6.27 10.71 0.03
CA PHE A 32 -6.67 9.42 -0.51
C PHE A 32 -5.70 8.96 -1.60
N LEU A 33 -5.35 9.82 -2.57
CA LEU A 33 -4.34 9.48 -3.59
C LEU A 33 -2.99 9.16 -2.93
N PHE A 34 -2.58 9.99 -1.99
CA PHE A 34 -1.30 9.83 -1.30
C PHE A 34 -1.25 8.52 -0.51
N GLY A 35 -2.31 8.18 0.23
CA GLY A 35 -2.41 6.90 0.94
C GLY A 35 -2.31 5.68 0.02
N ILE A 36 -2.89 5.76 -1.18
CA ILE A 36 -2.83 4.68 -2.16
C ILE A 36 -1.41 4.50 -2.72
N ILE A 37 -0.73 5.59 -3.05
CA ILE A 37 0.65 5.54 -3.55
C ILE A 37 1.56 4.93 -2.49
N VAL A 38 1.51 5.45 -1.28
CA VAL A 38 2.35 4.98 -0.16
C VAL A 38 2.00 3.53 0.20
N GLY A 39 0.72 3.18 0.27
CA GLY A 39 0.28 1.81 0.53
C GLY A 39 0.76 0.83 -0.53
N THR A 40 0.74 1.23 -1.81
CA THR A 40 1.25 0.40 -2.91
C THR A 40 2.75 0.14 -2.78
N ILE A 41 3.53 1.17 -2.45
CA ILE A 41 4.98 1.07 -2.22
C ILE A 41 5.26 0.13 -1.03
N ALA A 42 4.58 0.33 0.09
CA ALA A 42 4.73 -0.48 1.30
C ALA A 42 4.41 -1.95 1.04
N PHE A 43 3.30 -2.22 0.33
CA PHE A 43 2.91 -3.57 -0.05
C PHE A 43 3.93 -4.24 -0.97
N TYR A 44 4.43 -3.51 -1.98
CA TYR A 44 5.46 -4.02 -2.89
C TYR A 44 6.75 -4.41 -2.14
N PHE A 45 7.21 -3.55 -1.22
CA PHE A 45 8.37 -3.85 -0.38
C PHE A 45 8.12 -5.05 0.54
N GLY A 46 6.96 -5.12 1.21
CA GLY A 46 6.62 -6.26 2.05
C GLY A 46 6.54 -7.57 1.27
N ALA A 47 6.03 -7.55 0.04
CA ALA A 47 6.01 -8.72 -0.84
C ALA A 47 7.43 -9.16 -1.27
N ARG A 48 8.30 -8.22 -1.62
CA ARG A 48 9.71 -8.50 -1.93
C ARG A 48 10.46 -9.00 -0.70
N TRP A 49 10.16 -8.47 0.47
CA TRP A 49 10.72 -8.90 1.74
C TRP A 49 10.34 -10.34 2.07
N TYR A 50 9.08 -10.72 1.85
CA TYR A 50 8.65 -12.12 1.96
C TYR A 50 9.47 -13.06 1.06
N VAL A 51 9.69 -12.68 -0.21
CA VAL A 51 10.49 -13.49 -1.14
C VAL A 51 11.93 -13.62 -0.65
N LYS A 52 12.52 -12.56 -0.08
CA LYS A 52 13.85 -12.59 0.52
C LYS A 52 13.90 -13.57 1.70
N ILE A 53 12.97 -13.47 2.66
CA ILE A 53 12.91 -14.38 3.82
C ILE A 53 12.71 -15.83 3.37
N LYS A 54 11.85 -16.07 2.37
CA LYS A 54 11.62 -17.41 1.82
C LYS A 54 12.90 -17.98 1.21
N ARG A 55 13.68 -17.16 0.50
CA ARG A 55 14.97 -17.57 -0.09
C ARG A 55 16.01 -17.93 0.96
N GLU A 56 16.08 -17.14 2.03
CA GLU A 56 16.98 -17.40 3.17
C GLU A 56 16.57 -18.64 3.98
N ASN A 57 15.29 -19.00 3.97
CA ASN A 57 14.74 -20.17 4.67
C ASN A 57 14.63 -21.42 3.77
N GLY A 58 15.61 -21.63 2.88
CA GLY A 58 15.68 -22.83 2.02
C GLY A 58 14.49 -22.98 1.07
N GLY A 59 13.88 -21.88 0.64
CA GLY A 59 12.72 -21.88 -0.26
C GLY A 59 11.36 -22.14 0.42
N HIS A 60 11.32 -22.25 1.75
CA HIS A 60 10.10 -22.54 2.51
C HIS A 60 9.63 -21.31 3.29
N ALA A 61 8.31 -21.14 3.40
CA ALA A 61 7.75 -20.16 4.33
C ALA A 61 8.01 -20.63 5.77
N LYS A 62 8.35 -19.70 6.67
CA LYS A 62 8.60 -19.96 8.10
C LYS A 62 7.31 -20.32 8.86
N PHE A 63 6.16 -19.83 8.39
CA PHE A 63 4.86 -20.09 8.98
C PHE A 63 3.74 -19.93 7.95
N ALA A 64 2.54 -20.45 8.26
CA ALA A 64 1.37 -20.35 7.40
C ALA A 64 1.00 -18.89 7.12
N PHE A 65 0.60 -18.57 5.88
CA PHE A 65 0.21 -17.21 5.46
C PHE A 65 1.30 -16.14 5.55
N GLN A 66 2.58 -16.49 5.73
CA GLN A 66 3.67 -15.50 5.73
C GLN A 66 3.67 -14.57 4.50
N LYS A 67 3.26 -15.10 3.33
CA LYS A 67 3.10 -14.33 2.08
C LYS A 67 2.07 -13.19 2.15
N VAL A 68 1.16 -13.24 3.11
CA VAL A 68 0.11 -12.23 3.36
C VAL A 68 0.49 -11.38 4.57
N VAL A 69 0.92 -12.02 5.66
CA VAL A 69 1.24 -11.35 6.93
C VAL A 69 2.39 -10.36 6.77
N VAL A 70 3.42 -10.69 5.99
CA VAL A 70 4.58 -9.78 5.80
C VAL A 70 4.19 -8.52 5.01
N PRO A 71 3.51 -8.59 3.85
CA PRO A 71 2.98 -7.38 3.22
C PRO A 71 2.03 -6.58 4.11
N LEU A 72 1.15 -7.26 4.87
CA LEU A 72 0.19 -6.61 5.74
C LEU A 72 0.87 -5.87 6.90
N SER A 73 1.92 -6.43 7.50
CA SER A 73 2.64 -5.76 8.58
C SER A 73 3.30 -4.46 8.13
N PHE A 74 3.83 -4.41 6.90
CA PHE A 74 4.35 -3.18 6.31
C PHE A 74 3.25 -2.12 6.13
N LEU A 75 2.06 -2.51 5.68
CA LEU A 75 0.92 -1.59 5.60
C LEU A 75 0.53 -1.05 6.97
N VAL A 76 0.43 -1.91 7.98
CA VAL A 76 0.10 -1.52 9.36
C VAL A 76 1.13 -0.54 9.92
N VAL A 77 2.43 -0.82 9.74
CA VAL A 77 3.51 0.08 10.18
C VAL A 77 3.39 1.44 9.52
N VAL A 78 3.15 1.48 8.21
CA VAL A 78 2.97 2.73 7.47
C VAL A 78 1.73 3.49 7.97
N THR A 79 0.61 2.80 8.21
CA THR A 79 -0.60 3.40 8.78
C THR A 79 -0.32 4.02 10.16
N ILE A 80 0.42 3.33 11.03
CA ILE A 80 0.79 3.86 12.35
C ILE A 80 1.68 5.09 12.22
N ILE A 81 2.66 5.08 11.32
CA ILE A 81 3.53 6.24 11.04
C ILE A 81 2.69 7.44 10.58
N PHE A 82 1.76 7.23 9.64
CA PHE A 82 0.88 8.30 9.18
C PHE A 82 -0.05 8.83 10.25
N TRP A 83 -0.56 7.95 11.10
CA TRP A 83 -1.37 8.34 12.24
C TRP A 83 -0.57 9.22 13.22
N LEU A 84 0.67 8.85 13.52
CA LEU A 84 1.56 9.63 14.41
C LEU A 84 1.95 11.00 13.84
N ILE A 85 2.11 11.13 12.51
CA ILE A 85 2.49 12.41 11.88
C ILE A 85 1.28 13.33 11.70
N THR A 86 0.07 12.77 11.57
CA THR A 86 -1.15 13.53 11.30
C THR A 86 -1.87 13.98 12.57
N MET A 87 -1.60 13.32 13.71
CA MET A 87 -2.09 13.71 15.03
C MET A 87 -1.28 14.83 15.68
#